data_AF-A0A1N6H4Q6-F1
#
_entry.id   AF-A0A1N6H4Q6-F1
#
_cell.length_a   1.000
_cell.length_b   1.000
_cell.length_c   1.000
_cell.angle_alpha   90.00
_cell.angle_beta   90.00
_cell.angle_gamma   90.00
#
_symmetry.space_group_name_H-M   'P 1'
#
loop_
_entity.id
_entity.type
_entity.pdbx_description
1 polymer ?
#
loop_
_entity_poly.entity_id
_entity_poly.type
_entity_poly.pdbx_seq_one_letter_code
_entity_poly.pdbx_strand_id
1 'polypeptide(L)' 'MPITGPQIDHVIYDPALRRFEADVSFTTGTPLRRKVHVSIPGHVQWGHQKMVSELVAAGQRALQGR' A
#
# COMPACT_ATOMS: atom_id res chain seq x y z
N MET A 1 1.81 13.79 18.77
CA MET A 1 2.02 13.95 17.32
C MET A 1 0.95 13.12 16.63
N PRO A 2 -0.02 13.70 15.90
CA PRO A 2 -1.08 12.89 15.32
C PRO A 2 -0.47 12.07 14.19
N ILE A 3 -0.63 10.77 14.30
CA ILE A 3 -0.11 9.82 13.35
C ILE A 3 -1.14 9.73 12.21
N THR A 4 -0.77 10.36 11.10
CA THR A 4 -1.59 10.70 9.93
C THR A 4 -1.72 9.51 8.98
N GLY A 5 -2.58 8.54 9.31
CA GLY A 5 -3.02 7.50 8.36
C GLY A 5 -1.90 6.67 7.69
N PRO A 6 -2.27 5.80 6.73
CA PRO A 6 -1.31 5.08 5.91
C PRO A 6 -0.63 6.01 4.90
N GLN A 7 0.68 5.88 4.73
CA GLN A 7 1.44 6.59 3.71
C GLN A 7 1.98 5.59 2.69
N ILE A 8 1.71 5.85 1.41
CA ILE A 8 2.33 5.12 0.31
C ILE A 8 3.66 5.81 0.01
N ASP A 9 4.78 5.11 0.18
CA ASP A 9 6.12 5.66 -0.01
C ASP A 9 6.54 5.60 -1.49
N HIS A 10 6.27 4.48 -2.15
CA HIS A 10 6.64 4.25 -3.55
C HIS A 10 5.58 3.39 -4.23
N VAL A 11 5.32 3.65 -5.52
CA VAL A 11 4.48 2.81 -6.38
C VAL A 11 5.20 2.60 -7.70
N ILE A 12 5.42 1.34 -8.06
CA ILE A 12 5.94 0.93 -9.37
C ILE A 12 4.92 0.06 -10.07
N TYR A 13 4.86 0.18 -11.39
CA TYR A 13 4.15 -0.75 -12.24
C TYR A 13 5.16 -1.69 -12.86
N ASP A 14 5.03 -2.99 -12.60
CA ASP A 14 5.75 -4.03 -13.32
C ASP A 14 4.92 -4.42 -14.57
N PRO A 15 5.37 -4.07 -15.79
CA PRO A 15 4.67 -4.41 -17.02
C PRO A 15 4.78 -5.90 -17.40
N ALA A 16 5.81 -6.61 -16.94
CA ALA A 16 5.99 -8.04 -17.20
C ALA A 16 4.99 -8.86 -16.38
N LEU A 17 4.79 -8.49 -15.12
CA LEU A 17 3.81 -9.13 -14.24
C LEU A 17 2.41 -8.50 -14.33
N ARG A 18 2.29 -7.32 -14.95
CA ARG A 18 1.07 -6.50 -14.98
C ARG A 18 0.55 -6.25 -13.57
N ARG A 19 1.41 -5.81 -12.67
CA ARG A 19 1.09 -5.56 -11.25
C ARG A 19 1.62 -4.21 -10.80
N PHE A 20 0.92 -3.61 -9.85
CA PHE A 20 1.45 -2.50 -9.07
C PHE A 20 2.08 -3.05 -7.81
N GLU A 21 3.30 -2.63 -7.53
CA GLU A 21 3.98 -2.89 -6.26
C GLU A 21 4.15 -1.58 -5.52
N ALA A 22 3.95 -1.60 -4.21
CA ALA A 22 4.12 -0.43 -3.39
C ALA A 22 4.61 -0.79 -1.99
N ASP A 23 5.37 0.13 -1.39
CA ASP A 23 5.64 0.12 0.03
C ASP A 23 4.65 1.05 0.73
N VAL A 24 3.89 0.48 1.67
CA VAL A 24 2.94 1.23 2.49
C VAL A 24 3.44 1.25 3.93
N SER A 25 3.73 2.46 4.40
CA SER A 25 4.07 2.74 5.79
C SER A 25 2.79 2.97 6.59
N PHE A 26 2.55 2.12 7.57
CA PHE A 26 1.53 2.33 8.60
C PHE A 26 2.21 2.79 9.86
N THR A 27 1.73 3.89 10.39
CA THR A 27 2.23 4.41 11.64
C THR A 27 1.21 4.00 12.71
N THR A 28 1.66 3.23 13.70
CA THR A 28 0.78 2.64 14.72
C THR A 28 0.55 3.59 15.89
N GLY A 29 -0.32 3.27 16.86
CA GLY A 29 -0.53 4.12 18.05
C GLY A 29 0.74 4.30 18.92
N THR A 30 1.75 3.46 18.71
CA THR A 30 3.13 3.62 19.20
C THR A 30 4.00 4.26 18.12
N PRO A 31 5.13 4.91 18.47
CA PRO A 31 6.05 5.55 17.50
C PRO A 31 6.72 4.58 16.50
N LEU A 32 6.25 3.33 16.42
CA LEU A 32 6.69 2.34 15.48
C LEU A 32 6.03 2.57 14.11
N ARG A 33 6.86 2.72 13.08
CA ARG A 33 6.44 2.76 11.68
C ARG A 33 6.63 1.36 11.09
N ARG A 34 5.54 0.72 10.68
CA ARG A 34 5.58 -0.60 10.04
C ARG A 34 5.43 -0.45 8.54
N LYS A 35 6.48 -0.85 7.82
CA LYS A 35 6.47 -0.90 6.36
C LYS A 35 5.97 -2.26 5.89
N VAL A 36 5.09 -2.24 4.89
CA VAL A 36 4.53 -3.43 4.28
C VAL A 36 4.64 -3.28 2.77
N HIS A 37 5.31 -4.24 2.15
CA HIS A 37 5.35 -4.36 0.71
C HIS A 37 4.07 -5.05 0.22
N VAL A 38 3.38 -4.45 -0.75
CA VAL A 38 2.12 -4.96 -1.31
C VAL A 38 2.21 -5.05 -2.83
N SER A 39 1.60 -6.08 -3.41
CA SER A 39 1.53 -6.26 -4.87
C SER A 39 0.10 -6.60 -5.31
N ILE A 40 -0.49 -5.75 -6.14
CA ILE A 40 -1.87 -5.89 -6.64
C ILE A 40 -1.91 -5.95 -8.17
N PRO A 41 -2.94 -6.55 -8.79
CA PRO A 41 -3.09 -6.53 -10.25
C PRO A 41 -3.12 -5.11 -10.82
N GLY A 42 -2.41 -4.90 -11.92
CA GLY A 42 -2.36 -3.65 -12.64
C GLY A 42 -3.50 -3.53 -13.64
N HIS A 43 -4.57 -2.85 -13.25
CA HIS A 43 -5.67 -2.54 -14.16
C HIS A 43 -5.53 -1.13 -14.74
N VAL A 44 -5.36 -1.04 -16.05
CA VAL A 44 -5.21 0.22 -16.81
C VAL A 44 -6.41 1.17 -16.64
N GLN A 45 -7.58 0.64 -16.25
CA GLN A 45 -8.79 1.42 -16.01
C GLN A 45 -8.93 1.92 -14.56
N TRP A 46 -8.03 1.52 -13.65
CA TRP A 46 -8.08 2.05 -12.30
C TRP A 46 -7.53 3.47 -12.27
N GLY A 47 -8.41 4.42 -11.94
CA GLY A 47 -7.98 5.76 -11.57
C GLY A 47 -7.09 5.73 -10.32
N HIS A 48 -6.25 6.76 -10.18
CA HIS A 48 -5.27 6.88 -9.10
C HIS A 48 -5.87 6.62 -7.71
N GLN A 49 -7.05 7.18 -7.40
CA GLN A 49 -7.71 7.00 -6.10
C GLN A 49 -8.09 5.54 -5.82
N LYS A 50 -8.55 4.79 -6.83
CA LYS A 50 -8.93 3.39 -6.67
C LYS A 50 -7.70 2.51 -6.43
N MET A 51 -6.62 2.75 -7.18
CA MET A 51 -5.34 2.08 -6.97
C MET A 51 -4.80 2.33 -5.55
N VAL A 52 -4.79 3.58 -5.09
CA VAL A 52 -4.36 3.94 -3.73
C VAL A 52 -5.18 3.22 -2.66
N SER A 53 -6.51 3.19 -2.81
CA SER A 53 -7.40 2.49 -1.88
C SER A 53 -7.10 0.99 -1.80
N GLU A 54 -6.88 0.33 -2.93
CA GLU A 54 -6.56 -1.10 -2.99
C GLU A 54 -5.18 -1.42 -2.38
N LEU A 55 -4.17 -0.57 -2.63
CA LEU A 55 -2.83 -0.73 -2.02
C LEU A 55 -2.89 -0.59 -0.50
N VAL A 56 -3.64 0.39 0.02
CA VAL A 56 -3.84 0.58 1.46
C VAL A 56 -4.58 -0.63 2.05
N ALA A 57 -5.66 -1.09 1.42
CA ALA A 57 -6.42 -2.25 1.89
C ALA A 57 -5.58 -3.54 1.88
N ALA A 58 -4.76 -3.76 0.85
CA ALA A 58 -3.81 -4.87 0.79
C ALA A 58 -2.79 -4.79 1.94
N GLY A 59 -2.27 -3.59 2.23
CA GLY A 59 -1.33 -3.37 3.32
C GLY A 59 -1.95 -3.63 4.70
N GLN A 60 -3.20 -3.19 4.91
CA GLN A 60 -3.94 -3.47 6.15
C GLN A 60 -4.18 -4.97 6.37
N ARG A 61 -4.56 -5.72 5.32
CA ARG A 61 -4.72 -7.18 5.41
C ARG A 61 -3.40 -7.88 5.75
N ALA A 62 -2.31 -7.45 5.13
CA ALA A 62 -0.97 -7.99 5.40
C ALA A 62 -0.47 -7.68 6.83
N LEU A 63 -0.98 -6.62 7.48
CA LEU A 63 -0.73 -6.36 8.89
C LEU A 63 -1.53 -7.26 9.85
N GLN A 64 -2.75 -7.63 9.47
CA GLN A 64 -3.64 -8.48 10.29
C GLN A 64 -3.31 -9.97 10.20
N GLY A 65 -2.72 -10.43 9.10
CA GLY A 65 -2.41 -11.84 8.85
C GLY A 65 -1.10 -12.35 9.49
N ARG A 66 -0.53 -11.64 10.46
CA ARG A 66 0.74 -11.97 11.11
C ARG A 66 0.61 -11.87 12.62
#